data_AF-A0A2X0P9N8-F1
#
_entry.id   AF-A0A2X0P9N8-F1
#
_cell.length_a   1.000
_cell.length_b   1.000
_cell.length_c   1.000
_cell.angle_alpha   90.00
_cell.angle_beta   90.00
_cell.angle_gamma   90.00
#
_symmetry.space_group_name_H-M   'P 1'
#
loop_
_entity.id
_entity.type
_entity.pdbx_description
1 polymer ?
#
loop_
_entity_poly.entity_id
_entity_poly.type
_entity_poly.pdbx_seq_one_letter_code
_entity_poly.pdbx_strand_id
1 'polypeptide(L)' 'MEKINFNLSHNDLRQYFAGIVTGEDVKNNKPAPDIYLHALDIAKVNKNEAVIFEDAPNGVELGLMQELMWYLFQTK' A
#
# COMPACT_ATOMS: atom_id res chain seq x y z
N MET A 1 5.66 -13.41 -1.61
CA MET A 1 6.70 -12.67 -0.83
C MET A 1 8.11 -12.71 -1.42
N GLU A 2 8.63 -13.84 -1.90
CA GLU A 2 10.03 -13.98 -2.36
C GLU A 2 10.43 -12.96 -3.45
N LYS A 3 9.63 -12.82 -4.51
CA LYS A 3 9.89 -11.87 -5.61
C LYS A 3 9.95 -10.40 -5.16
N ILE A 4 9.07 -9.99 -4.26
CA ILE A 4 9.03 -8.61 -3.75
C ILE A 4 10.30 -8.32 -2.96
N ASN A 5 10.67 -9.22 -2.04
CA ASN A 5 11.90 -9.08 -1.25
C ASN A 5 13.16 -9.09 -2.11
N PHE A 6 13.21 -9.95 -3.13
CA PHE A 6 14.32 -9.96 -4.10
C PHE A 6 14.44 -8.59 -4.80
N ASN A 7 13.35 -8.08 -5.39
CA ASN A 7 13.37 -6.80 -6.09
C ASN A 7 13.77 -5.64 -5.16
N LEU A 8 13.22 -5.57 -3.96
CA LEU A 8 13.54 -4.50 -3.01
C LEU A 8 14.99 -4.56 -2.53
N SER A 9 15.52 -5.77 -2.27
CA SER A 9 16.88 -5.93 -1.79
C SER A 9 17.90 -5.73 -2.92
N HIS A 10 17.61 -6.21 -4.12
CA HIS A 10 18.48 -6.07 -5.29
C HIS A 10 18.64 -4.62 -5.77
N ASN A 11 17.66 -3.76 -5.48
CA ASN A 11 17.70 -2.34 -5.83
C ASN A 11 18.08 -1.44 -4.64
N ASP A 12 18.56 -2.00 -3.52
CA ASP A 12 18.87 -1.25 -2.29
C ASP A 12 17.69 -0.35 -1.86
N LEU A 13 16.47 -0.88 -1.91
CA LEU A 13 15.25 -0.17 -1.50
C LEU A 13 14.67 -0.69 -0.19
N ARG A 14 14.98 -1.92 0.21
CA ARG A 14 14.35 -2.61 1.35
C ARG A 14 14.40 -1.79 2.64
N GLN A 15 15.46 -1.02 2.88
CA GLN A 15 15.66 -0.21 4.09
C GLN A 15 14.68 0.97 4.22
N TYR A 16 14.02 1.39 3.14
CA TYR A 16 13.03 2.48 3.18
C TYR A 16 11.64 2.01 3.60
N PHE A 17 11.40 0.69 3.67
CA PHE A 17 10.09 0.12 3.97
C PHE A 17 10.04 -0.41 5.42
N ALA A 18 9.13 0.13 6.23
CA ALA A 18 8.85 -0.37 7.57
C ALA A 18 8.33 -1.82 7.55
N GLY A 19 7.59 -2.18 6.50
CA GLY A 19 7.12 -3.54 6.26
C GLY A 19 6.58 -3.71 4.84
N ILE A 20 6.17 -4.93 4.52
CA ILE A 20 5.60 -5.31 3.23
C ILE A 20 4.28 -6.01 3.52
N VAL A 21 3.19 -5.51 2.95
CA VAL A 21 1.85 -6.10 3.05
C VAL A 21 1.42 -6.55 1.67
N THR A 22 0.87 -7.74 1.59
CA THR A 22 0.36 -8.37 0.37
C THR A 22 -1.09 -8.82 0.55
N GLY A 23 -1.72 -9.25 -0.55
CA GLY A 23 -3.08 -9.79 -0.50
C GLY A 23 -3.26 -11.06 0.33
N GLU A 24 -2.15 -11.75 0.66
CA GLU A 24 -2.14 -12.92 1.54
C GLU A 24 -2.21 -12.52 3.03
N ASP A 25 -1.83 -11.29 3.37
CA ASP A 25 -1.80 -10.77 4.74
C ASP A 25 -3.14 -10.19 5.20
N VAL A 26 -4.15 -10.20 4.32
CA VAL A 26 -5.47 -9.61 4.56
C VAL A 26 -6.61 -10.56 4.25
N LYS A 27 -7.68 -10.44 5.03
CA LYS A 27 -8.87 -11.27 4.85
C LYS A 27 -9.62 -10.91 3.57
N ASN A 28 -9.81 -9.62 3.33
CA ASN A 28 -10.49 -9.12 2.15
C ASN A 28 -9.50 -8.36 1.26
N ASN A 29 -9.38 -8.80 0.01
CA ASN A 29 -8.59 -8.12 -0.99
C ASN A 29 -9.34 -6.89 -1.54
N LYS A 30 -8.63 -6.05 -2.31
CA LYS A 30 -9.25 -4.92 -3.03
C LYS A 30 -10.51 -5.39 -3.80
N PRO A 31 -11.65 -4.68 -3.71
CA PRO A 31 -11.83 -3.30 -3.25
C PRO A 31 -12.18 -3.19 -1.75
N ALA A 32 -11.72 -4.09 -0.87
CA ALA A 32 -11.75 -3.86 0.57
C ALA A 32 -10.50 -3.10 1.05
N PRO A 33 -10.61 -2.24 2.07
CA PRO A 33 -9.52 -1.35 2.50
C PRO A 33 -8.50 -2.04 3.41
N ASP A 34 -8.68 -3.32 3.71
CA ASP A 34 -7.90 -4.08 4.70
C ASP A 34 -6.38 -3.92 4.49
N ILE A 35 -5.92 -3.89 3.24
CA ILE A 35 -4.48 -3.76 2.92
C ILE A 35 -3.90 -2.41 3.34
N TYR A 36 -4.67 -1.33 3.22
CA TYR A 36 -4.23 0.00 3.64
C TYR A 36 -4.28 0.13 5.16
N LEU A 37 -5.32 -0.41 5.79
CA LEU A 37 -5.43 -0.40 7.25
C LEU A 37 -4.29 -1.21 7.90
N HIS A 38 -3.97 -2.37 7.34
CA HIS A 38 -2.84 -3.18 7.78
C HIS A 38 -1.50 -2.44 7.60
N ALA A 39 -1.32 -1.77 6.45
CA ALA A 39 -0.11 -0.98 6.20
C ALA A 39 0.07 0.18 7.21
N LEU A 40 -1.02 0.88 7.56
CA LEU A 40 -1.02 1.93 8.58
C LEU A 40 -0.64 1.40 9.96
N ASP A 41 -1.17 0.23 10.34
CA ASP A 41 -0.87 -0.42 11.62
C ASP A 41 0.62 -0.80 11.73
N ILE A 42 1.18 -1.40 10.69
CA ILE A 42 2.62 -1.71 10.62
C ILE A 42 3.47 -0.44 10.68
N ALA A 43 3.07 0.60 9.93
CA ALA A 43 3.79 1.87 9.89
C ALA A 43 3.61 2.71 11.15
N LYS A 44 2.63 2.37 12.02
CA LYS A 44 2.25 3.09 13.24
C LYS A 44 1.94 4.57 13.00
N VAL A 45 1.21 4.86 11.93
CA VAL A 45 0.78 6.22 11.56
C VAL A 45 -0.73 6.28 11.39
N ASN A 46 -1.30 7.46 11.59
CA ASN A 46 -2.73 7.69 11.36
C ASN A 46 -3.02 7.95 9.88
N LYS A 47 -4.28 7.80 9.49
CA LYS A 47 -4.72 8.03 8.10
C LYS A 47 -4.38 9.43 7.57
N ASN A 48 -4.53 10.45 8.42
CA ASN A 48 -4.25 11.85 8.08
C ASN A 48 -2.75 12.18 7.98
N GLU A 49 -1.88 11.23 8.32
CA GLU A 49 -0.43 11.34 8.23
C GLU A 49 0.13 10.51 7.05
N ALA A 50 -0.76 9.85 6.29
CA ALA A 50 -0.40 8.92 5.24
C ALA A 50 -0.87 9.37 3.85
N VAL A 51 -0.04 9.07 2.85
CA VAL A 51 -0.34 9.26 1.43
C VAL A 51 -0.21 7.92 0.74
N ILE A 52 -1.17 7.61 -0.14
CA ILE A 52 -1.12 6.40 -0.95
C ILE A 52 -0.88 6.75 -2.41
N PHE A 53 0.10 6.05 -2.98
CA PHE A 53 0.41 6.06 -4.40
C PHE A 53 -0.26 4.85 -5.04
N GLU A 54 -1.14 5.09 -6.00
CA GLU A 54 -1.88 4.06 -6.71
C GLU A 54 -1.88 4.30 -8.21
N ASP A 55 -1.95 3.23 -9.00
CA ASP A 55 -2.08 3.25 -10.46
C ASP A 55 -3.39 2.60 -10.94
N ALA A 56 -4.05 1.81 -10.08
CA ALA A 56 -5.28 1.10 -10.41
C ALA A 56 -6.54 1.87 -9.99
N PRO A 57 -7.59 1.96 -10.84
CA PRO A 57 -8.86 2.60 -10.49
C PRO A 57 -9.50 2.09 -9.20
N ASN A 58 -9.51 0.77 -8.99
CA ASN A 58 -10.05 0.15 -7.77
C ASN A 58 -9.25 0.54 -6.52
N GLY A 59 -7.96 0.86 -6.68
CA GLY A 59 -7.11 1.34 -5.60
C GLY A 59 -7.43 2.79 -5.20
N VAL A 60 -7.68 3.64 -6.19
CA VAL A 60 -8.06 5.06 -6.01
C VAL A 60 -9.45 5.24 -5.44
N GLU A 61 -10.40 4.36 -5.81
CA GLU A 61 -11.76 4.38 -5.22
C GLU A 61 -11.70 4.04 -3.72
N LEU A 62 -10.91 3.01 -3.39
CA LEU A 62 -10.73 2.51 -2.03
C LEU A 62 -10.13 3.50 -1.04
N GLY A 63 -8.93 3.97 -1.35
CA GLY A 63 -8.95 5.33 -1.79
C GLY A 63 -9.63 6.38 -0.93
N LEU A 64 -10.43 7.09 -1.70
CA LEU A 64 -11.43 8.06 -1.33
C LEU A 64 -12.37 7.52 -0.25
N MET A 65 -12.79 6.25 -0.31
CA MET A 65 -13.68 5.66 0.71
C MET A 65 -13.09 5.67 2.12
N GLN A 66 -11.76 5.65 2.25
CA GLN A 66 -11.08 5.61 3.54
C GLN A 66 -10.60 6.96 4.05
N GLU A 67 -10.89 8.06 3.33
CA GLU A 67 -10.44 9.42 3.62
C GLU A 67 -8.90 9.56 3.73
N LEU A 68 -8.19 8.67 3.05
CA LEU A 68 -6.75 8.77 2.90
C LEU A 68 -6.42 9.84 1.84
N MET A 69 -5.21 10.40 1.86
CA MET A 69 -4.73 11.26 0.78
C MET A 69 -4.14 10.40 -0.33
N TRP A 70 -4.46 10.68 -1.60
CA TRP A 70 -4.07 9.82 -2.74
C TRP A 70 -3.42 10.60 -3.86
N TYR A 71 -2.44 9.95 -4.50
CA TYR A 71 -1.91 10.34 -5.79
C TYR A 71 -2.06 9.17 -6.78
N LEU A 72 -2.78 9.43 -7.87
CA LEU A 72 -2.88 8.51 -8.99
C LEU A 72 -1.72 8.75 -9.95
N PHE A 73 -0.87 7.74 -10.16
CA PHE A 73 0.19 7.80 -11.16
C PHE A 73 -0.19 6.92 -12.35
N GLN A 74 -0.45 7.53 -13.51
CA GLN A 74 -0.66 6.84 -14.77
C GLN A 74 0.46 7.22 -15.74
N THR A 75 1.36 6.28 -16.01
CA THR A 75 2.25 6.39 -17.17
C THR A 75 1.58 5.67 -18.32
N LYS A 76 1.39 6.38 -19.45
CA LYS A 76 0.91 5.81 -20.71
C LYS A 76 1.76 4.63 -21.17
#